data_AF-A0A661EUE5-F1
#
_entry.id   AF-A0A661EUE5-F1
#
_cell.length_a   1.000
_cell.length_b   1.000
_cell.length_c   1.000
_cell.angle_alpha   90.00
_cell.angle_beta   90.00
_cell.angle_gamma   90.00
#
_symmetry.space_group_name_H-M   'P 1'
#
loop_
_entity.id
_entity.type
_entity.pdbx_description
1 polymer ?
#
loop_
_entity_poly.entity_id
_entity_poly.type
_entity_poly.pdbx_seq_one_letter_code
_entity_poly.pdbx_strand_id
1 'polypeptide(L)'
;ATLAAIEGLESQVDNDITPRAKQSSHATIENPVYQGLSVLLGETKAELAASNARVEEYQRRLAELQPQIETIPQIETEYMALIRDYNVISGTYQQLIQRNESAMIAEDAQRTGDTVQFRIIDPPTIPLTPIGPHRPILLSGILLLGIGAGVGIAVLMAEIKGAIYTKNRLIDTFSAPVLGEVSMTWSSAQLKTKKRDIFGVIGCVAAIIIVFTALIYYQLQIVGLPLKAM
;
A
#
# COMPACT_ATOMS: atom_id res chain seq x y z
N ALA A 1 68.94 -15.79 -29.80
CA ALA A 1 69.86 -16.67 -30.54
C ALA A 1 70.81 -15.91 -31.47
N THR A 2 70.49 -14.68 -31.91
CA THR A 2 71.32 -13.89 -32.84
C THR A 2 72.31 -12.94 -32.14
N LEU A 3 72.00 -12.41 -30.95
CA LEU A 3 72.93 -11.56 -30.18
C LEU A 3 74.22 -12.28 -29.76
N ALA A 4 74.12 -13.53 -29.30
CA ALA A 4 75.27 -14.34 -28.90
C ALA A 4 76.22 -14.71 -30.07
N ALA A 5 75.70 -14.73 -31.31
CA ALA A 5 76.51 -15.01 -32.49
C ALA A 5 77.34 -13.79 -32.93
N ILE A 6 76.86 -12.58 -32.65
CA ILE A 6 77.53 -11.32 -33.01
C ILE A 6 78.64 -11.00 -31.99
N GLU A 7 78.39 -11.24 -30.71
CA GLU A 7 79.38 -11.04 -29.63
C GLU A 7 80.56 -12.03 -29.73
N GLY A 8 80.30 -13.25 -30.20
CA GLY A 8 81.35 -14.22 -30.53
C GLY A 8 82.21 -13.83 -31.74
N LEU A 9 81.64 -13.07 -32.69
CA LEU A 9 82.36 -12.58 -33.87
C LEU A 9 83.21 -11.33 -33.56
N GLU A 10 82.76 -10.43 -32.69
CA GLU A 10 83.55 -9.26 -32.26
C GLU A 10 84.74 -9.65 -31.38
N SER A 11 84.55 -10.60 -30.44
CA SER A 11 85.65 -11.10 -29.59
C SER A 11 86.74 -11.83 -30.39
N GLN A 12 86.38 -12.41 -31.54
CA GLN A 12 87.31 -13.09 -32.43
C GLN A 12 88.11 -12.10 -33.30
N VAL A 13 87.50 -10.97 -33.68
CA VAL A 13 88.18 -9.92 -34.47
C VAL A 13 89.17 -9.12 -33.61
N ASP A 14 88.85 -8.83 -32.33
CA ASP A 14 89.72 -8.02 -31.45
C ASP A 14 90.99 -8.77 -30.99
N ASN A 15 90.93 -10.10 -30.91
CA ASN A 15 92.08 -10.95 -30.56
C ASN A 15 93.07 -11.12 -31.72
N ASP A 16 92.61 -11.10 -32.97
CA ASP A 16 93.50 -11.23 -34.15
C ASP A 16 94.27 -9.94 -34.48
N ILE A 17 93.87 -8.80 -33.90
CA ILE A 17 94.49 -7.49 -34.15
C ILE A 17 95.64 -7.18 -33.17
N THR A 18 95.75 -7.89 -32.04
CA THR A 18 96.57 -7.43 -30.89
C THR A 18 98.01 -7.97 -30.76
N PRO A 19 98.59 -8.83 -31.62
CA PRO A 19 100.05 -9.06 -31.61
C PRO A 19 100.78 -8.72 -32.92
N ARG A 20 100.39 -7.65 -33.63
CA ARG A 20 101.20 -7.11 -34.77
C ARG A 20 101.56 -5.63 -34.69
N ALA A 21 101.15 -4.93 -33.64
CA ALA A 21 101.40 -3.49 -33.44
C ALA A 21 102.71 -3.18 -32.68
N LYS A 22 103.78 -3.94 -32.92
CA LYS A 22 105.15 -3.54 -32.57
C LYS A 22 106.08 -3.92 -33.73
N GLN A 23 106.81 -2.92 -34.22
CA GLN A 23 107.80 -2.96 -35.30
C GLN A 23 107.27 -3.00 -36.74
N SER A 24 106.92 -1.82 -37.25
CA SER A 24 107.43 -1.35 -38.54
C SER A 24 107.26 0.17 -38.64
N SER A 25 108.34 0.88 -38.34
CA SER A 25 108.58 2.25 -38.81
C SER A 25 108.53 2.24 -40.34
N HIS A 26 107.40 2.68 -40.91
CA HIS A 26 107.28 2.80 -42.36
C HIS A 26 107.63 4.23 -42.78
N ALA A 27 108.72 4.33 -43.53
CA ALA A 27 109.04 5.49 -44.33
C ALA A 27 107.85 5.83 -45.23
N THR A 28 107.42 7.08 -45.17
CA THR A 28 106.42 7.73 -46.00
C THR A 28 106.75 7.52 -47.49
N ILE A 29 106.11 6.54 -48.12
CA ILE A 29 105.87 6.55 -49.56
C ILE A 29 104.46 7.15 -49.72
N GLU A 30 104.41 8.43 -50.11
CA GLU A 30 103.19 9.12 -50.49
C GLU A 30 102.60 8.46 -51.75
N ASN A 31 101.79 7.42 -51.56
CA ASN A 31 100.89 6.94 -52.59
C ASN A 31 99.56 7.72 -52.46
N PRO A 32 99.25 8.65 -53.38
CA PRO A 32 98.07 9.52 -53.29
C PRO A 32 96.74 8.75 -53.31
N VAL A 33 96.73 7.51 -53.82
CA VAL A 33 95.54 6.64 -53.83
C VAL A 33 95.18 6.15 -52.42
N TYR A 34 96.17 5.91 -51.56
CA TYR A 34 95.96 5.42 -50.19
C TYR A 34 95.38 6.52 -49.29
N GLN A 35 95.82 7.77 -49.49
CA GLN A 35 95.26 8.94 -48.81
C GLN A 35 93.78 9.14 -49.20
N GLY A 36 93.42 9.03 -50.48
CA GLY A 36 92.04 9.11 -50.95
C GLY A 36 91.12 8.02 -50.35
N LEU A 37 91.58 6.77 -50.29
CA LEU A 37 90.85 5.67 -49.65
C LEU A 37 90.66 5.88 -48.15
N SER A 38 91.67 6.41 -47.45
CA SER A 38 91.55 6.70 -46.02
C SER A 38 90.56 7.83 -45.72
N VAL A 39 90.47 8.85 -46.60
CA VAL A 39 89.47 9.91 -46.50
C VAL A 39 88.06 9.36 -46.75
N LEU A 40 87.87 8.57 -47.81
CA LEU A 40 86.57 7.94 -48.12
C LEU A 40 86.10 7.03 -46.98
N LEU A 41 87.03 6.27 -46.38
CA LEU A 41 86.73 5.41 -45.23
C LEU A 41 86.37 6.23 -43.98
N GLY A 42 87.02 7.38 -43.77
CA GLY A 42 86.65 8.32 -42.71
C GLY A 42 85.27 8.93 -42.91
N GLU A 43 84.96 9.37 -44.13
CA GLU A 43 83.68 9.96 -44.51
C GLU A 43 82.53 8.95 -44.36
N THR A 44 82.69 7.73 -44.89
CA THR A 44 81.69 6.66 -44.74
C THR A 44 81.49 6.23 -43.28
N LYS A 45 82.56 6.19 -42.46
CA LYS A 45 82.44 5.94 -41.01
C LYS A 45 81.71 7.07 -40.29
N ALA A 46 81.97 8.32 -40.65
CA ALA A 46 81.28 9.47 -40.08
C ALA A 46 79.79 9.47 -40.46
N GLU A 47 79.47 9.11 -41.71
CA GLU A 47 78.10 8.98 -42.19
C GLU A 47 77.37 7.82 -41.50
N LEU A 48 78.03 6.68 -41.29
CA LEU A 48 77.50 5.55 -40.53
C LEU A 48 77.26 5.92 -39.06
N ALA A 49 78.19 6.63 -38.42
CA ALA A 49 78.03 7.12 -37.05
C ALA A 49 76.87 8.12 -36.94
N ALA A 50 76.74 9.05 -37.89
CA ALA A 50 75.64 9.99 -37.95
C ALA A 50 74.28 9.29 -38.17
N SER A 51 74.24 8.27 -39.03
CA SER A 51 73.03 7.46 -39.25
C SER A 51 72.65 6.68 -37.99
N ASN A 52 73.61 6.07 -37.30
CA ASN A 52 73.36 5.35 -36.05
C ASN A 52 72.85 6.29 -34.94
N ALA A 53 73.42 7.50 -34.82
CA ALA A 53 72.94 8.51 -33.89
C ALA A 53 71.48 8.92 -34.17
N ARG A 54 71.09 9.04 -35.46
CA ARG A 54 69.69 9.28 -35.85
C ARG A 54 68.78 8.11 -35.50
N VAL A 55 69.21 6.88 -35.73
CA VAL A 55 68.42 5.68 -35.37
C VAL A 55 68.19 5.62 -33.87
N GLU A 56 69.22 5.86 -33.06
CA GLU A 56 69.10 5.89 -31.61
C GLU A 56 68.16 7.01 -31.14
N GLU A 57 68.25 8.20 -31.75
CA GLU A 57 67.34 9.31 -31.48
C GLU A 57 65.88 8.95 -31.80
N TYR A 58 65.62 8.34 -32.97
CA TYR A 58 64.28 7.90 -33.33
C TYR A 58 63.76 6.79 -32.43
N GLN A 59 64.61 5.86 -32.00
CA GLN A 59 64.23 4.83 -31.04
C GLN A 59 63.87 5.43 -29.68
N ARG A 60 64.62 6.43 -29.20
CA ARG A 60 64.28 7.16 -27.97
C ARG A 60 62.95 7.90 -28.11
N ARG A 61 62.72 8.61 -29.22
CA ARG A 61 61.44 9.28 -29.50
C ARG A 61 60.27 8.29 -29.57
N LEU A 62 60.46 7.13 -30.18
CA LEU A 62 59.45 6.06 -30.21
C LEU A 62 59.16 5.52 -28.81
N ALA A 63 60.20 5.28 -28.01
CA ALA A 63 60.04 4.81 -26.63
C ALA A 63 59.31 5.83 -25.74
N GLU A 64 59.44 7.12 -26.02
CA GLU A 64 58.73 8.20 -25.32
C GLU A 64 57.27 8.35 -25.78
N LEU A 65 56.99 8.13 -27.07
CA LEU A 65 55.64 8.25 -27.66
C LEU A 65 54.76 7.01 -27.44
N GLN A 66 55.35 5.82 -27.41
CA GLN A 66 54.63 4.56 -27.19
C GLN A 66 53.71 4.58 -25.95
N PRO A 67 54.18 4.98 -24.75
CA PRO A 67 53.33 5.03 -23.56
C PRO A 67 52.22 6.10 -23.67
N GLN A 68 52.44 7.18 -24.43
CA GLN A 68 51.41 8.20 -24.65
C GLN A 68 50.27 7.67 -25.52
N ILE A 69 50.57 6.78 -26.48
CA ILE A 69 49.55 6.15 -27.32
C ILE A 69 48.75 5.14 -26.50
N GLU A 70 49.40 4.40 -25.60
CA GLU A 70 48.75 3.40 -24.74
C GLU A 70 47.76 4.00 -23.73
N THR A 71 47.92 5.28 -23.36
CA THR A 71 46.97 5.97 -22.46
C THR A 71 45.74 6.52 -23.19
N ILE A 72 45.79 6.73 -24.51
CA ILE A 72 44.66 7.27 -25.29
C ILE A 72 43.39 6.41 -25.12
N PRO A 73 43.42 5.07 -25.27
CA PRO A 73 42.22 4.24 -25.08
C PRO A 73 41.65 4.29 -23.65
N GLN A 74 42.51 4.49 -22.65
CA GLN A 74 42.08 4.60 -21.24
C GLN A 74 41.31 5.91 -21.03
N ILE A 75 41.86 7.02 -21.53
CA ILE A 75 41.20 8.34 -21.48
C ILE A 75 39.88 8.30 -22.24
N GLU A 76 39.82 7.68 -23.41
CA GLU A 76 38.59 7.53 -24.19
C GLU A 76 37.53 6.73 -23.41
N THR A 77 37.94 5.65 -22.74
CA THR A 77 37.05 4.83 -21.92
C THR A 77 36.49 5.62 -20.72
N GLU A 78 37.35 6.37 -20.03
CA GLU A 78 36.94 7.23 -18.92
C GLU A 78 35.99 8.35 -19.39
N TYR A 79 36.30 8.97 -20.53
CA TYR A 79 35.47 10.00 -21.13
C TYR A 79 34.08 9.47 -21.51
N MET A 80 34.01 8.29 -22.14
CA MET A 80 32.75 7.64 -22.48
C MET A 80 31.95 7.23 -21.24
N ALA A 81 32.61 6.75 -20.18
CA ALA A 81 31.97 6.48 -18.90
C ALA A 81 31.38 7.76 -18.30
N LEU A 82 32.12 8.87 -18.31
CA LEU A 82 31.66 10.16 -17.81
C LEU A 82 30.45 10.68 -18.58
N ILE A 83 30.45 10.59 -19.92
CA ILE A 83 29.31 10.98 -20.76
C ILE A 83 28.09 10.12 -20.42
N ARG A 84 28.25 8.80 -20.32
CA ARG A 84 27.15 7.90 -19.96
C ARG A 84 26.55 8.29 -18.61
N ASP A 85 27.39 8.49 -17.60
CA ASP A 85 26.95 8.81 -16.25
C ASP A 85 26.27 10.19 -16.21
N TYR A 86 26.80 11.18 -16.93
CA TYR A 86 26.16 12.48 -17.12
C TYR A 86 24.76 12.35 -17.75
N ASN A 87 24.62 11.56 -18.80
CA ASN A 87 23.32 11.33 -19.47
C ASN A 87 22.31 10.67 -18.54
N VAL A 88 22.73 9.70 -17.72
CA VAL A 88 21.86 9.06 -16.71
C VAL A 88 21.40 10.07 -15.65
N ILE A 89 22.31 10.88 -15.13
CA ILE A 89 22.00 11.90 -14.11
C ILE A 89 21.06 12.95 -14.69
N SER A 90 21.35 13.47 -15.88
CA SER A 90 20.52 14.46 -16.57
C SER A 90 19.11 13.93 -16.86
N GLY A 91 18.99 12.69 -17.35
CA GLY A 91 17.69 12.06 -17.58
C GLY A 91 16.89 11.87 -16.28
N THR A 92 17.54 11.41 -15.21
CA THR A 92 16.90 11.26 -13.90
C THR A 92 16.46 12.62 -13.34
N TYR A 93 17.28 13.65 -13.49
CA TYR A 93 16.95 15.02 -13.08
C TYR A 93 15.71 15.54 -13.81
N GLN A 94 15.64 15.38 -15.14
CA GLN A 94 14.45 15.76 -15.92
C GLN A 94 13.20 15.01 -15.47
N GLN A 95 13.30 13.70 -15.19
CA GLN A 95 12.18 12.93 -14.65
C GLN A 95 11.73 13.44 -13.28
N LEU A 96 12.65 13.80 -12.39
CA LEU A 96 12.33 14.35 -11.07
C LEU A 96 11.62 15.70 -11.19
N ILE A 97 12.07 16.57 -12.08
CA ILE A 97 11.41 17.85 -12.37
C ILE A 97 9.99 17.64 -12.89
N GLN A 98 9.80 16.74 -13.88
CA GLN A 98 8.47 16.42 -14.41
C GLN A 98 7.54 15.87 -13.33
N ARG A 99 8.04 14.98 -12.46
CA ARG A 99 7.25 14.44 -11.35
C ARG A 99 6.88 15.52 -10.34
N ASN A 100 7.81 16.43 -10.03
CA ASN A 100 7.55 17.55 -9.13
C ASN A 100 6.46 18.48 -9.70
N GLU A 101 6.58 18.85 -10.98
CA GLU A 101 5.58 19.68 -11.66
C GLU A 101 4.21 18.98 -11.71
N SER A 102 4.17 17.68 -12.03
CA SER A 102 2.92 16.91 -12.01
C SER A 102 2.28 16.84 -10.61
N ALA A 103 3.10 16.75 -9.55
CA ALA A 103 2.63 16.75 -8.17
C ALA A 103 2.11 18.13 -7.75
N MET A 104 2.78 19.20 -8.19
CA MET A 104 2.32 20.57 -7.97
C MET A 104 1.00 20.84 -8.69
N ILE A 105 0.85 20.40 -9.94
CA ILE A 105 -0.41 20.50 -10.68
C ILE A 105 -1.50 19.68 -10.00
N ALA A 106 -1.19 18.47 -9.51
CA ALA A 106 -2.16 17.65 -8.78
C ALA A 106 -2.57 18.30 -7.45
N GLU A 107 -1.63 18.93 -6.74
CA GLU A 107 -1.90 19.67 -5.51
C GLU A 107 -2.75 20.91 -5.78
N ASP A 108 -2.42 21.71 -6.79
CA ASP A 108 -3.20 22.87 -7.20
C ASP A 108 -4.58 22.47 -7.73
N ALA A 109 -4.69 21.34 -8.43
CA ALA A 109 -5.96 20.76 -8.84
C ALA A 109 -6.78 20.26 -7.65
N GLN A 110 -6.15 19.81 -6.56
CA GLN A 110 -6.85 19.43 -5.32
C GLN A 110 -7.27 20.67 -4.51
N ARG A 111 -6.42 21.71 -4.45
CA ARG A 111 -6.72 22.99 -3.78
C ARG A 111 -7.82 23.77 -4.51
N THR A 112 -7.78 23.78 -5.84
CA THR A 112 -8.86 24.33 -6.68
C THR A 112 -10.05 23.37 -6.74
N GLY A 113 -9.78 22.07 -6.60
CA GLY A 113 -10.71 20.95 -6.54
C GLY A 113 -11.42 20.79 -5.20
N ASP A 114 -11.45 21.85 -4.37
CA ASP A 114 -12.50 22.05 -3.37
C ASP A 114 -13.88 22.30 -4.03
N THR A 115 -13.97 22.10 -5.34
CA THR A 115 -15.21 21.68 -5.98
C THR A 115 -15.00 20.37 -6.73
N VAL A 116 -14.88 19.25 -6.00
CA VAL A 116 -15.77 18.14 -6.34
C VAL A 116 -17.16 18.77 -6.35
N GLN A 117 -17.59 19.26 -7.52
CA GLN A 117 -18.97 19.63 -7.76
C GLN A 117 -19.69 18.30 -7.62
N PHE A 118 -20.03 17.94 -6.39
CA PHE A 118 -21.14 17.06 -6.09
C PHE A 118 -22.34 17.79 -6.69
N ARG A 119 -22.53 17.62 -7.99
CA ARG A 119 -23.78 17.90 -8.65
C ARG A 119 -24.71 16.88 -8.03
N ILE A 120 -25.46 17.35 -7.04
CA ILE A 120 -26.53 16.59 -6.42
C ILE A 120 -27.57 16.42 -7.53
N ILE A 121 -27.48 15.31 -8.27
CA ILE A 121 -28.42 14.97 -9.34
C ILE A 121 -29.79 14.69 -8.72
N ASP A 122 -29.79 14.08 -7.53
CA ASP A 122 -30.98 13.85 -6.72
C ASP A 122 -30.61 14.03 -5.24
N PRO A 123 -31.15 15.06 -4.55
CA PRO A 123 -30.91 15.23 -3.12
C PRO A 123 -31.48 14.02 -2.35
N PRO A 124 -30.87 13.67 -1.19
CA PRO A 124 -31.39 12.59 -0.37
C PRO A 124 -32.83 12.89 0.03
N THR A 125 -33.77 12.09 -0.49
CA THR A 125 -35.17 12.20 -0.13
C THR A 125 -35.37 11.62 1.26
N ILE A 126 -35.89 12.45 2.16
CA ILE A 126 -36.30 11.98 3.48
C ILE A 126 -37.56 11.14 3.25
N PRO A 127 -37.59 9.87 3.69
CA PRO A 127 -38.77 9.04 3.50
C PRO A 127 -39.96 9.69 4.21
N LEU A 128 -40.99 10.03 3.43
CA LEU A 128 -42.25 10.64 3.92
C LEU A 128 -43.05 9.66 4.80
N THR A 129 -42.73 8.37 4.72
CA THR A 129 -43.38 7.31 5.48
C THR A 129 -42.37 6.63 6.41
N PRO A 130 -42.70 6.42 7.69
CA PRO A 130 -41.85 5.69 8.61
C PRO A 130 -41.55 4.27 8.08
N ILE A 131 -40.27 3.89 8.05
CA ILE A 131 -39.81 2.56 7.58
C ILE A 131 -40.00 1.48 8.67
N GLY A 132 -40.34 1.89 9.90
CA GLY A 132 -40.61 0.98 11.01
C GLY A 132 -41.96 0.24 10.89
N PRO A 133 -42.14 -0.88 11.61
CA PRO A 133 -43.37 -1.67 11.55
C PRO A 133 -44.60 -0.81 11.90
N HIS A 134 -45.75 -1.12 11.28
CA HIS A 134 -47.02 -0.45 11.52
C HIS A 134 -47.40 -0.49 13.02
N ARG A 135 -47.04 0.58 13.74
CA ARG A 135 -47.24 0.69 15.19
C ARG A 135 -48.69 0.44 15.67
N PRO A 136 -49.78 0.78 14.95
CA PRO A 136 -51.13 0.42 15.42
C PRO A 136 -51.39 -1.10 15.42
N ILE A 137 -50.80 -1.85 14.48
CA ILE A 137 -50.90 -3.31 14.44
C ILE A 137 -50.12 -3.92 15.61
N LEU A 138 -48.94 -3.38 15.90
CA LEU A 138 -48.12 -3.83 17.04
C LEU A 138 -48.81 -3.56 18.38
N LEU A 139 -49.38 -2.35 18.57
CA LEU A 139 -50.09 -1.99 19.81
C LEU A 139 -51.34 -2.85 20.04
N SER A 140 -52.12 -3.12 18.99
CA SER A 140 -53.27 -4.02 19.08
C SER A 140 -52.85 -5.48 19.34
N GLY A 141 -51.75 -5.93 18.74
CA GLY A 141 -51.17 -7.24 19.02
C GLY A 141 -50.74 -7.42 20.48
N ILE A 142 -50.03 -6.45 21.06
CA ILE A 142 -49.61 -6.49 22.46
C ILE A 142 -50.81 -6.43 23.41
N LEU A 143 -51.85 -5.64 23.09
CA LEU A 143 -53.08 -5.58 23.88
C LEU A 143 -53.76 -6.95 23.93
N LEU A 144 -53.94 -7.60 22.77
CA LEU A 144 -54.55 -8.93 22.69
C LEU A 144 -53.71 -9.97 23.42
N LEU A 145 -52.39 -9.93 23.27
CA LEU A 145 -51.48 -10.84 23.98
C LEU A 145 -51.55 -10.62 25.49
N GLY A 146 -51.57 -9.36 25.95
CA GLY A 146 -51.69 -9.02 27.37
C GLY A 146 -53.00 -9.49 27.99
N ILE A 147 -54.13 -9.30 27.31
CA ILE A 147 -55.44 -9.82 27.74
C ILE A 147 -55.41 -11.35 27.77
N GLY A 148 -54.90 -11.98 26.71
CA GLY A 148 -54.78 -13.44 26.62
C GLY A 148 -53.91 -14.02 27.73
N ALA A 149 -52.77 -13.41 28.01
CA ALA A 149 -51.87 -13.80 29.10
C ALA A 149 -52.53 -13.59 30.48
N GLY A 150 -53.22 -12.47 30.68
CA GLY A 150 -53.93 -12.20 31.94
C GLY A 150 -55.04 -13.21 32.22
N VAL A 151 -55.87 -13.52 31.21
CA VAL A 151 -56.90 -14.57 31.32
C VAL A 151 -56.27 -15.94 31.52
N GLY A 152 -55.22 -16.26 30.77
CA GLY A 152 -54.50 -17.54 30.90
C GLY A 152 -53.92 -17.74 32.29
N ILE A 153 -53.28 -16.72 32.86
CA ILE A 153 -52.75 -16.75 34.23
C ILE A 153 -53.89 -16.86 35.25
N ALA A 154 -55.00 -16.15 35.05
CA ALA A 154 -56.16 -16.24 35.94
C ALA A 154 -56.78 -17.65 35.95
N VAL A 155 -56.89 -18.29 34.79
CA VAL A 155 -57.37 -19.68 34.66
C VAL A 155 -56.40 -20.67 35.31
N LEU A 156 -55.10 -20.55 35.03
CA LEU A 156 -54.07 -21.38 35.67
C LEU A 156 -54.11 -21.24 37.20
N MET A 157 -54.27 -20.01 37.70
CA MET A 157 -54.34 -19.76 39.13
C MET A 157 -55.66 -20.27 39.74
N ALA A 158 -56.76 -20.25 38.98
CA ALA A 158 -58.04 -20.82 39.40
C ALA A 158 -57.97 -22.36 39.50
N GLU A 159 -57.31 -23.02 38.55
CA GLU A 159 -57.06 -24.47 38.56
C GLU A 159 -56.17 -24.88 39.76
N ILE A 160 -55.05 -24.18 39.99
CA ILE A 160 -54.17 -24.46 41.13
C ILE A 160 -54.88 -24.28 42.47
N LYS A 161 -55.81 -23.31 42.57
CA LYS A 161 -56.55 -23.03 43.80
C LYS A 161 -57.68 -24.03 44.07
N GLY A 162 -58.01 -24.92 43.13
CA GLY A 162 -58.90 -26.06 43.33
C GLY A 162 -60.30 -25.68 43.83
N ALA A 163 -60.83 -24.52 43.46
CA ALA A 163 -62.07 -24.01 44.02
C ALA A 163 -63.29 -24.59 43.28
N ILE A 164 -64.03 -25.49 43.93
CA ILE A 164 -65.26 -26.06 43.39
C ILE A 164 -66.42 -25.10 43.64
N TYR A 165 -66.81 -24.35 42.61
CA TYR A 165 -67.86 -23.31 42.70
C TYR A 165 -69.28 -23.79 42.37
N THR A 166 -69.45 -25.04 41.91
CA THR A 166 -70.73 -25.51 41.37
C THR A 166 -71.09 -26.90 41.88
N LYS A 167 -72.35 -27.08 42.30
CA LYS A 167 -72.91 -28.33 42.83
C LYS A 167 -72.62 -29.57 41.96
N ASN A 168 -72.72 -29.43 40.64
CA ASN A 168 -72.45 -30.52 39.69
C ASN A 168 -70.99 -30.99 39.75
N ARG A 169 -70.03 -30.07 39.90
CA ARG A 169 -68.62 -30.43 40.03
C ARG A 169 -68.33 -31.19 41.32
N LEU A 170 -69.07 -30.92 42.41
CA LEU A 170 -68.95 -31.63 43.69
C LEU A 170 -69.50 -33.08 43.57
N ILE A 171 -70.64 -33.24 42.90
CA ILE A 171 -71.29 -34.54 42.65
C ILE A 171 -70.40 -35.42 41.77
N ASP A 172 -69.85 -34.86 40.68
CA ASP A 172 -68.99 -35.61 39.75
C ASP A 172 -67.66 -36.04 40.40
N THR A 173 -67.11 -35.23 41.31
CA THR A 173 -65.81 -35.51 41.94
C THR A 173 -65.93 -36.47 43.13
N PHE A 174 -66.98 -36.32 43.95
CA PHE A 174 -67.11 -37.06 45.21
C PHE A 174 -68.17 -38.17 45.19
N SER A 175 -68.95 -38.32 44.10
CA SER A 175 -70.01 -39.35 43.94
C SER A 175 -70.97 -39.47 45.13
N ALA A 176 -71.20 -38.37 45.84
CA ALA A 176 -72.09 -38.29 47.00
C ALA A 176 -73.26 -37.32 46.71
N PRO A 177 -74.52 -37.68 47.07
CA PRO A 177 -75.67 -36.82 46.85
C PRO A 177 -75.61 -35.57 47.74
N VAL A 178 -75.84 -34.39 47.14
CA VAL A 178 -75.87 -33.11 47.85
C VAL A 178 -77.19 -33.00 48.64
N LEU A 179 -77.12 -33.07 49.97
CA LEU A 179 -78.29 -33.07 50.87
C LEU A 179 -79.00 -31.71 50.99
N GLY A 180 -78.39 -30.63 50.51
CA GLY A 180 -78.98 -29.29 50.47
C GLY A 180 -77.93 -28.21 50.20
N GLU A 181 -78.35 -27.08 49.63
CA GLU A 181 -77.51 -25.90 49.47
C GLU A 181 -77.88 -24.86 50.53
N VAL A 182 -76.91 -24.42 51.33
CA VAL A 182 -77.10 -23.27 52.22
C VAL A 182 -76.60 -22.05 51.48
N SER A 183 -77.54 -21.23 50.98
CA SER A 183 -77.19 -19.97 50.34
C SER A 183 -76.51 -19.07 51.36
N MET A 184 -75.24 -18.73 51.10
CA MET A 184 -74.46 -17.84 51.96
C MET A 184 -75.13 -16.45 51.96
N THR A 185 -75.72 -16.04 53.08
CA THR A 185 -76.27 -14.69 53.24
C THR A 185 -75.14 -13.73 53.51
N TRP A 186 -74.75 -12.93 52.50
CA TRP A 186 -73.64 -12.00 52.62
C TRP A 186 -73.89 -10.92 53.68
N SER A 187 -72.96 -10.76 54.62
CA SER A 187 -72.99 -9.69 55.62
C SER A 187 -72.74 -8.33 54.95
N SER A 188 -73.35 -7.25 55.46
CA SER A 188 -73.24 -5.89 54.89
C SER A 188 -71.79 -5.37 54.78
N ALA A 189 -70.87 -5.89 55.61
CA ALA A 189 -69.43 -5.63 55.52
C ALA A 189 -68.75 -6.34 54.33
N GLN A 190 -69.20 -7.54 53.96
CA GLN A 190 -68.67 -8.32 52.84
C GLN A 190 -69.16 -7.82 51.47
N LEU A 191 -70.35 -7.22 51.40
CA LEU A 191 -70.80 -6.55 50.17
C LEU A 191 -69.92 -5.34 49.82
N LYS A 192 -69.42 -4.61 50.83
CA LYS A 192 -68.55 -3.43 50.60
C LYS A 192 -67.20 -3.83 50.02
N THR A 193 -66.58 -4.92 50.51
CA THR A 193 -65.31 -5.42 49.98
C THR A 193 -65.47 -6.01 48.58
N LYS A 194 -66.52 -6.80 48.34
CA LYS A 194 -66.84 -7.33 47.00
C LYS A 194 -67.09 -6.24 45.96
N LYS A 195 -67.85 -5.20 46.33
CA LYS A 195 -68.07 -4.03 45.47
C LYS A 195 -66.74 -3.35 45.16
N ARG A 196 -65.88 -3.14 46.16
CA ARG A 196 -64.55 -2.52 45.96
C ARG A 196 -63.67 -3.32 45.02
N ASP A 197 -63.64 -4.65 45.14
CA ASP A 197 -62.83 -5.51 44.26
C ASP A 197 -63.34 -5.47 42.81
N ILE A 198 -64.67 -5.51 42.61
CA ILE A 198 -65.28 -5.37 41.28
C ILE A 198 -65.03 -3.99 40.69
N PHE A 199 -65.19 -2.91 41.48
CA PHE A 199 -64.86 -1.56 41.05
C PHE A 199 -63.37 -1.41 40.73
N GLY A 200 -62.48 -2.10 41.45
CA GLY A 200 -61.05 -2.16 41.16
C GLY A 200 -60.76 -2.80 39.81
N VAL A 201 -61.36 -3.94 39.51
CA VAL A 201 -61.22 -4.62 38.20
C VAL A 201 -61.75 -3.75 37.07
N ILE A 202 -62.94 -3.15 37.23
CA ILE A 202 -63.52 -2.23 36.24
C ILE A 202 -62.59 -1.02 36.03
N GLY A 203 -62.02 -0.48 37.11
CA GLY A 203 -61.06 0.63 37.06
C GLY A 203 -59.79 0.27 36.28
N CYS A 204 -59.21 -0.91 36.50
CA CYS A 204 -58.05 -1.38 35.75
C CYS A 204 -58.34 -1.56 34.25
N VAL A 205 -59.49 -2.16 33.91
CA VAL A 205 -59.90 -2.31 32.51
C VAL A 205 -60.12 -0.95 31.85
N ALA A 206 -60.79 -0.02 32.54
CA ALA A 206 -60.99 1.34 32.05
C ALA A 206 -59.66 2.08 31.85
N ALA A 207 -58.70 1.94 32.78
CA ALA A 207 -57.38 2.54 32.67
C ALA A 207 -56.60 2.00 31.44
N ILE A 208 -56.65 0.70 31.18
CA ILE A 208 -56.02 0.09 30.00
C ILE A 208 -56.61 0.66 28.71
N ILE A 209 -57.94 0.79 28.64
CA ILE A 209 -58.63 1.37 27.47
C ILE A 209 -58.23 2.84 27.28
N ILE A 210 -58.19 3.63 28.35
CA ILE A 210 -57.81 5.05 28.30
C ILE A 210 -56.35 5.21 27.83
N VAL A 211 -55.43 4.39 28.33
CA VAL A 211 -54.03 4.42 27.90
C VAL A 211 -53.89 4.01 26.43
N PHE A 212 -54.62 2.97 26.00
CA PHE A 212 -54.60 2.53 24.61
C PHE A 212 -55.14 3.60 23.65
N THR A 213 -56.26 4.25 23.98
CA THR A 213 -56.82 5.32 23.15
C THR A 213 -55.91 6.55 23.13
N ALA A 214 -55.29 6.91 24.25
CA ALA A 214 -54.31 8.00 24.31
C ALA A 214 -53.05 7.71 23.46
N LEU A 215 -52.54 6.47 23.48
CA LEU A 215 -51.39 6.07 22.66
C LEU A 215 -51.72 6.06 21.16
N ILE A 216 -52.92 5.61 20.78
CA ILE A 216 -53.39 5.69 19.38
C ILE A 216 -53.55 7.15 18.96
N TYR A 217 -54.15 7.99 19.81
CA TYR A 217 -54.33 9.41 19.53
C TYR A 217 -52.98 10.12 19.36
N TYR A 218 -52.02 9.87 20.25
CA TYR A 218 -50.66 10.39 20.15
C TYR A 218 -49.96 9.92 18.88
N GLN A 219 -50.13 8.66 18.50
CA GLN A 219 -49.64 8.15 17.22
C GLN A 219 -50.28 8.83 16.02
N LEU A 220 -51.59 9.07 16.05
CA LEU A 220 -52.32 9.74 14.98
C LEU A 220 -51.83 11.19 14.79
N GLN A 221 -51.50 11.86 15.90
CA GLN A 221 -50.95 13.22 15.90
C GLN A 221 -49.51 13.27 15.37
N ILE A 222 -48.68 12.26 15.67
CA ILE A 222 -47.29 12.17 15.16
C ILE A 222 -47.26 11.80 13.67
N VAL A 223 -48.08 10.83 13.27
CA VAL A 223 -48.07 10.31 11.89
C VAL A 223 -48.77 11.27 10.93
N GLY A 224 -49.53 12.25 11.43
CA GLY A 224 -50.05 13.35 10.61
C GLY A 224 -50.73 12.86 9.34
N LEU A 225 -51.68 11.94 9.47
CA LEU A 225 -52.33 11.33 8.31
C LEU A 225 -53.05 12.44 7.49
N PRO A 226 -52.78 12.58 6.18
CA PRO A 226 -53.53 13.47 5.31
C PRO A 226 -54.89 12.85 4.97
N LEU A 227 -55.75 12.65 5.97
CA LEU A 227 -57.17 12.32 5.74
C LEU A 227 -57.94 13.61 5.44
N LYS A 228 -57.59 14.23 4.31
CA LYS A 228 -58.41 15.23 3.62
C LYS A 228 -58.23 15.10 2.10
N ALA A 229 -58.41 13.88 1.59
CA ALA A 229 -58.58 13.61 0.17
C ALA A 229 -59.43 12.35 0.00
N MET A 230 -60.71 12.47 0.37
CA MET A 230 -61.84 11.82 -0.28
C MET A 230 -62.98 12.83 -0.30
#